data_AF-A0A352RSC6-F1
#
_entry.id   AF-A0A352RSC6-F1
#
_cell.length_a   1.000
_cell.length_b   1.000
_cell.length_c   1.000
_cell.angle_alpha   90.00
_cell.angle_beta   90.00
_cell.angle_gamma   90.00
#
_symmetry.space_group_name_H-M   'P 1'
#
loop_
_entity.id
_entity.type
_entity.pdbx_description
1 polymer ?
#
loop_
_entity_poly.entity_id
_entity_poly.type
_entity_poly.pdbx_seq_one_letter_code
_entity_poly.pdbx_strand_id
1 'polypeptide(L)'
;PLALRLGVMRLDNEPAYRAAVQRVRTLATDIGFNVAISLPTPQGPTIVDYAPAGTSLHLNLHVGTVMALATTATGRAYCAFQPESHWQPIWAQQQTPATASTLPAFLETLAAVRARGTERSIDSPSPAVSSLAMPLLDDDGTLRLVLTA
;
A
#
# COMPACT_ATOMS: atom_id res chain seq x y z
N PRO A 1 -4.36 -21.00 11.87
CA PRO A 1 -5.62 -20.38 12.36
C PRO A 1 -5.46 -19.45 13.59
N LEU A 2 -4.52 -19.72 14.51
CA LEU A 2 -4.28 -18.86 15.68
C LEU A 2 -3.49 -17.58 15.37
N ALA A 3 -2.54 -17.64 14.42
CA ALA A 3 -1.72 -16.49 14.00
C ALA A 3 -2.54 -15.37 13.34
N LEU A 4 -3.59 -15.71 12.59
CA LEU A 4 -4.50 -14.74 11.98
C LEU A 4 -5.32 -13.99 13.05
N ARG A 5 -5.80 -14.69 14.08
CA ARG A 5 -6.53 -14.07 15.20
C ARG A 5 -5.64 -13.22 16.09
N LEU A 6 -4.40 -13.66 16.34
CA LEU A 6 -3.40 -12.86 17.06
C LEU A 6 -2.96 -11.61 16.27
N GLY A 7 -2.85 -11.73 14.95
CA GLY A 7 -2.62 -10.59 14.06
C GLY A 7 -3.78 -9.58 14.12
N VAL A 8 -5.02 -10.05 13.99
CA VAL A 8 -6.23 -9.20 14.08
C VAL A 8 -6.35 -8.52 15.45
N MET A 9 -6.05 -9.21 16.56
CA MET A 9 -6.05 -8.60 17.91
C MET A 9 -4.99 -7.51 18.10
N ARG A 10 -3.88 -7.57 17.37
CA ARG A 10 -2.83 -6.53 17.42
C ARG A 10 -3.22 -5.32 16.58
N LEU A 11 -3.91 -5.56 15.46
CA LEU A 11 -4.49 -4.52 14.60
C LEU A 11 -5.64 -3.78 15.29
N ASP A 12 -6.49 -4.49 16.03
CA ASP A 12 -7.58 -3.90 16.82
C ASP A 12 -7.08 -2.99 17.96
N ASN A 13 -5.84 -3.14 18.41
CA ASN A 13 -5.25 -2.28 19.43
C ASN A 13 -4.48 -1.08 18.87
N GLU A 14 -4.41 -0.93 17.55
CA GLU A 14 -3.71 0.18 16.93
C GLU A 14 -4.67 1.35 16.66
N PRO A 15 -4.56 2.49 17.38
CA PRO A 15 -5.51 3.58 17.30
C PRO A 15 -5.66 4.14 15.88
N ALA A 16 -4.56 4.18 15.13
CA ALA A 16 -4.51 4.64 13.75
C ALA A 16 -5.35 3.76 12.82
N TYR A 17 -5.27 2.43 12.96
CA TYR A 17 -6.06 1.50 12.14
C TYR A 17 -7.56 1.63 12.44
N ARG A 18 -7.96 1.59 13.72
CA ARG A 18 -9.37 1.75 14.10
C ARG A 18 -9.96 3.08 13.65
N ALA A 19 -9.20 4.16 13.78
CA ALA A 19 -9.59 5.49 13.32
C ALA A 19 -9.72 5.56 11.80
N ALA A 20 -8.85 4.84 11.06
CA ALA A 20 -8.87 4.77 9.61
C ALA A 20 -10.07 3.96 9.09
N VAL A 21 -10.32 2.75 9.60
CA VAL A 21 -11.42 1.87 9.14
C VAL A 21 -12.78 2.56 9.18
N GLN A 22 -13.08 3.30 10.27
CA GLN A 22 -14.36 4.01 10.39
C GLN A 22 -14.48 5.14 9.35
N ARG A 23 -13.40 5.87 9.08
CA ARG A 23 -13.39 6.99 8.12
C ARG A 23 -13.37 6.53 6.67
N VAL A 24 -12.67 5.42 6.40
CA VAL A 24 -12.46 4.89 5.05
C VAL A 24 -13.77 4.47 4.39
N ARG A 25 -14.72 3.90 5.15
CA ARG A 25 -16.04 3.52 4.60
C ARG A 25 -16.86 4.73 4.17
N THR A 26 -16.87 5.78 4.98
CA THR A 26 -17.51 7.05 4.62
C THR A 26 -16.81 7.67 3.41
N LEU A 27 -15.47 7.74 3.44
CA LEU A 27 -14.69 8.28 2.34
C LEU A 27 -14.97 7.54 1.02
N ALA A 28 -14.94 6.20 1.01
CA ALA A 28 -15.22 5.38 -0.16
C ALA A 28 -16.61 5.71 -0.75
N THR A 29 -17.61 5.85 0.12
CA THR A 29 -18.97 6.24 -0.28
C THR A 29 -19.00 7.63 -0.90
N ASP A 30 -18.33 8.60 -0.26
CA ASP A 30 -18.35 10.00 -0.69
C ASP A 30 -17.63 10.21 -2.03
N ILE A 31 -16.52 9.52 -2.26
CA ILE A 31 -15.73 9.64 -3.50
C ILE A 31 -16.20 8.68 -4.59
N GLY A 32 -16.99 7.65 -4.25
CA GLY A 32 -17.47 6.63 -5.19
C GLY A 32 -16.38 5.67 -5.70
N PHE A 33 -15.24 5.57 -5.01
CA PHE A 33 -14.12 4.69 -5.36
C PHE A 33 -13.87 3.65 -4.26
N ASN A 34 -13.41 2.47 -4.68
CA ASN A 34 -12.98 1.42 -3.75
C ASN A 34 -11.76 1.89 -2.97
N VAL A 35 -11.76 1.72 -1.64
CA VAL A 35 -10.63 2.11 -0.79
C VAL A 35 -10.09 0.91 -0.04
N ALA A 36 -8.78 0.70 -0.11
CA ALA A 36 -8.05 -0.32 0.63
C ALA A 36 -7.18 0.31 1.73
N ILE A 37 -7.07 -0.39 2.86
CA ILE A 37 -6.09 -0.11 3.91
C ILE A 37 -5.03 -1.19 3.86
N SER A 38 -3.77 -0.80 3.66
CA SER A 38 -2.62 -1.71 3.68
C SER A 38 -1.69 -1.41 4.84
N LEU A 39 -1.11 -2.44 5.43
CA LEU A 39 -0.14 -2.32 6.51
C LEU A 39 1.24 -2.86 6.12
N PRO A 40 2.33 -2.27 6.65
CA PRO A 40 3.65 -2.85 6.61
C PRO A 40 3.67 -4.27 7.19
N THR A 41 4.11 -5.24 6.40
CA THR A 41 4.39 -6.59 6.88
C THR A 41 5.78 -7.05 6.42
N PRO A 42 6.33 -8.14 6.99
CA PRO A 42 7.62 -8.68 6.53
C PRO A 42 7.67 -9.08 5.05
N GLN A 43 6.50 -9.26 4.38
CA GLN A 43 6.41 -9.61 2.96
C GLN A 43 6.13 -8.39 2.06
N GLY A 44 5.98 -7.20 2.65
CA GLY A 44 5.58 -5.97 1.96
C GLY A 44 4.22 -5.46 2.44
N PRO A 45 3.64 -4.47 1.74
CA PRO A 45 2.36 -3.89 2.10
C PRO A 45 1.22 -4.87 1.87
N THR A 46 0.46 -5.19 2.91
CA THR A 46 -0.63 -6.17 2.88
C THR A 46 -1.96 -5.51 3.17
N ILE A 47 -2.96 -5.77 2.32
CA ILE A 47 -4.33 -5.28 2.52
C ILE A 47 -4.92 -5.92 3.78
N VAL A 48 -5.42 -5.10 4.70
CA VAL A 48 -6.06 -5.55 5.94
C VAL A 48 -7.52 -5.15 6.05
N ASP A 49 -7.94 -4.12 5.33
CA ASP A 49 -9.36 -3.73 5.19
C ASP A 49 -9.62 -3.26 3.76
N TYR A 50 -10.85 -3.49 3.30
CA TYR A 50 -11.30 -3.09 1.98
C TYR A 50 -12.74 -2.59 2.06
N ALA A 51 -12.95 -1.35 1.61
CA ALA A 51 -14.23 -0.68 1.54
C ALA A 51 -14.62 -0.51 0.07
N PRO A 52 -15.50 -1.37 -0.47
CA PRO A 52 -15.95 -1.23 -1.84
C PRO A 52 -16.87 -0.01 -1.99
N ALA A 53 -16.77 0.70 -3.11
CA ALA A 53 -17.71 1.71 -3.53
C ALA A 53 -17.76 1.82 -5.07
N GLY A 54 -18.92 2.23 -5.58
CA GLY A 54 -19.15 2.34 -7.02
C GLY A 54 -19.24 1.00 -7.75
N THR A 55 -18.94 1.00 -9.05
CA THR A 55 -19.00 -0.19 -9.90
C THR A 55 -17.83 -1.12 -9.62
N SER A 56 -18.12 -2.40 -9.40
CA SER A 56 -17.11 -3.42 -9.13
C SER A 56 -16.20 -3.61 -10.35
N LEU A 57 -15.05 -2.95 -10.37
CA LEU A 57 -13.91 -3.43 -11.14
C LEU A 57 -13.48 -4.75 -10.49
N HIS A 58 -13.43 -5.85 -11.26
CA HIS A 58 -12.93 -7.14 -10.79
C HIS A 58 -11.40 -7.08 -10.56
N LEU A 59 -10.98 -6.25 -9.61
CA LEU A 59 -9.62 -6.22 -9.12
C LEU A 59 -9.51 -7.31 -8.07
N ASN A 60 -8.44 -8.10 -8.11
CA ASN A 60 -8.18 -9.15 -7.13
C ASN A 60 -7.65 -8.55 -5.80
N LEU A 61 -8.34 -7.53 -5.29
CA LEU A 61 -8.02 -6.82 -4.05
C LEU A 61 -8.86 -7.42 -2.93
N HIS A 62 -8.25 -8.32 -2.19
CA HIS A 62 -8.86 -8.96 -1.04
C HIS A 62 -7.98 -8.73 0.19
N VAL A 63 -8.60 -8.77 1.37
CA VAL A 63 -7.85 -8.78 2.63
C VAL A 63 -6.87 -9.95 2.62
N GLY A 64 -5.61 -9.66 2.93
CA GLY A 64 -4.48 -10.60 2.88
C GLY A 64 -3.63 -10.50 1.60
N THR A 65 -4.07 -9.78 0.56
CA THR A 65 -3.27 -9.56 -0.64
C THR A 65 -2.03 -8.71 -0.32
N VAL A 66 -0.85 -9.19 -0.73
CA VAL A 66 0.41 -8.44 -0.69
C VAL A 66 0.58 -7.66 -1.98
N MET A 67 0.74 -6.35 -1.89
CA MET A 67 0.86 -5.47 -3.07
C MET A 67 2.30 -5.47 -3.60
N ALA A 68 2.45 -5.59 -4.92
CA ALA A 68 3.75 -5.60 -5.57
C ALA A 68 4.45 -4.23 -5.45
N LEU A 69 5.75 -4.25 -5.11
CA LEU A 69 6.47 -3.06 -4.64
C LEU A 69 6.70 -2.02 -5.75
N ALA A 70 7.05 -2.46 -6.95
CA ALA A 70 7.35 -1.55 -8.05
C ALA A 70 6.11 -1.18 -8.88
N THR A 71 5.19 -2.13 -9.08
CA THR A 71 4.11 -1.98 -10.07
C THR A 71 2.83 -1.37 -9.51
N THR A 72 2.68 -1.30 -8.18
CA THR A 72 1.50 -0.70 -7.55
C THR A 72 1.81 0.62 -6.87
N ALA A 73 0.85 1.55 -6.83
CA ALA A 73 1.02 2.81 -6.10
C ALA A 73 1.27 2.56 -4.61
N THR A 74 0.52 1.61 -4.01
CA THR A 74 0.68 1.19 -2.61
C THR A 74 2.09 0.67 -2.33
N GLY A 75 2.62 -0.17 -3.21
CA GLY A 75 3.98 -0.72 -3.13
C GLY A 75 5.05 0.36 -3.15
N ARG A 76 4.94 1.30 -4.09
CA ARG A 76 5.90 2.40 -4.22
C ARG A 76 5.82 3.36 -3.05
N ALA A 77 4.61 3.69 -2.58
CA ALA A 77 4.42 4.46 -1.36
C ALA A 77 5.03 3.75 -0.14
N TYR A 78 4.83 2.45 0.00
CA TYR A 78 5.45 1.66 1.07
C TYR A 78 6.98 1.77 1.03
N CYS A 79 7.62 1.53 -0.12
CA CYS A 79 9.08 1.62 -0.24
C CYS A 79 9.62 3.03 -0.02
N ALA A 80 8.85 4.06 -0.37
CA ALA A 80 9.24 5.45 -0.17
C ALA A 80 9.35 5.81 1.32
N PHE A 81 8.51 5.26 2.19
CA PHE A 81 8.42 5.64 3.60
C PHE A 81 8.85 4.55 4.59
N GLN A 82 9.45 3.47 4.10
CA GLN A 82 10.08 2.42 4.92
C GLN A 82 11.60 2.35 4.68
N PRO A 83 12.39 1.96 5.69
CA PRO A 83 13.82 1.70 5.53
C PRO A 83 14.09 0.72 4.39
N GLU A 84 15.14 1.00 3.60
CA GLU A 84 15.49 0.20 2.41
C GLU A 84 15.74 -1.27 2.76
N SER A 85 16.30 -1.53 3.95
CA SER A 85 16.53 -2.87 4.48
C SER A 85 15.26 -3.73 4.58
N HIS A 86 14.08 -3.12 4.72
CA HIS A 86 12.81 -3.83 4.84
C HIS A 86 12.22 -4.29 3.51
N TRP A 87 12.59 -3.64 2.40
CA TRP A 87 11.92 -3.87 1.12
C TRP A 87 12.87 -4.27 -0.02
N GLN A 88 14.14 -3.86 0.03
CA GLN A 88 15.10 -4.09 -1.06
C GLN A 88 15.31 -5.58 -1.39
N PRO A 89 15.38 -6.52 -0.42
CA PRO A 89 15.47 -7.95 -0.72
C PRO A 89 14.23 -8.48 -1.46
N ILE A 90 13.04 -8.03 -1.06
CA ILE A 90 11.75 -8.43 -1.65
C ILE A 90 11.62 -7.84 -3.05
N TRP A 91 11.99 -6.56 -3.21
CA TRP A 91 11.97 -5.86 -4.47
C TRP A 91 12.90 -6.53 -5.49
N ALA A 92 14.11 -6.93 -5.07
CA ALA A 92 15.06 -7.64 -5.94
C ALA A 92 14.49 -8.97 -6.44
N GLN A 93 13.75 -9.70 -5.62
CA GLN A 93 13.06 -10.93 -6.04
C GLN A 93 11.95 -10.66 -7.06
N GLN A 94 11.23 -9.54 -6.92
CA GLN A 94 10.16 -9.14 -7.84
C GLN A 94 10.69 -8.59 -9.18
N GLN A 95 11.89 -8.04 -9.21
CA GLN A 95 12.52 -7.47 -10.41
C GLN A 95 13.42 -8.49 -11.10
N THR A 96 12.84 -9.52 -11.72
CA THR A 96 13.60 -10.50 -12.51
C THR A 96 13.18 -10.46 -13.99
N PRO A 97 14.09 -10.17 -14.94
CA PRO A 97 15.50 -9.81 -14.74
C PRO A 97 15.67 -8.32 -14.35
N ALA A 98 16.53 -8.04 -13.36
CA ALA A 98 16.99 -6.69 -13.06
C ALA A 98 18.34 -6.42 -13.74
N THR A 99 18.53 -5.19 -14.17
CA THR A 99 19.82 -4.66 -14.64
C THR A 99 20.44 -3.77 -13.55
N ALA A 100 21.70 -3.39 -13.74
CA ALA A 100 22.38 -2.47 -12.82
C ALA A 100 21.67 -1.11 -12.67
N SER A 101 20.87 -0.69 -13.66
CA SER A 101 20.12 0.58 -13.63
C SER A 101 18.73 0.46 -13.00
N THR A 102 18.20 -0.74 -12.77
CA THR A 102 16.83 -0.94 -12.27
C THR A 102 16.65 -0.35 -10.86
N LEU A 103 17.61 -0.57 -9.95
CA LEU A 103 17.51 -0.07 -8.58
C LEU A 103 17.70 1.45 -8.51
N PRO A 104 18.73 2.06 -9.13
CA PRO A 104 18.85 3.51 -9.18
C PRO A 104 17.60 4.23 -9.72
N ALA A 105 17.01 3.72 -10.82
CA ALA A 105 15.78 4.30 -11.39
C ALA A 105 14.58 4.16 -10.43
N PHE A 106 14.50 3.04 -9.69
CA PHE A 106 13.49 2.87 -8.67
C PHE A 106 13.68 3.84 -7.51
N LEU A 107 14.90 4.04 -7.02
CA LEU A 107 15.20 5.00 -5.96
C LEU A 107 14.84 6.44 -6.36
N GLU A 108 15.07 6.83 -7.62
CA GLU A 108 14.62 8.12 -8.15
C GLU A 108 13.10 8.24 -8.13
N THR A 109 12.38 7.17 -8.50
CA THR A 109 10.93 7.11 -8.39
C THR A 109 10.48 7.31 -6.93
N LEU A 110 11.12 6.63 -5.98
CA LEU A 110 10.82 6.77 -4.55
C LEU A 110 11.11 8.19 -4.02
N ALA A 111 12.19 8.83 -4.48
CA ALA A 111 12.48 10.22 -4.13
C ALA A 111 11.36 11.16 -4.59
N ALA A 112 10.85 10.95 -5.81
CA ALA A 112 9.72 11.72 -6.33
C ALA A 112 8.42 11.46 -5.54
N VAL A 113 8.20 10.22 -5.08
CA VAL A 113 7.07 9.89 -4.18
C VAL A 113 7.19 10.64 -2.85
N ARG A 114 8.38 10.62 -2.22
CA ARG A 114 8.64 11.35 -0.96
C ARG A 114 8.39 12.84 -1.12
N ALA A 115 8.86 13.43 -2.22
CA ALA A 115 8.66 14.85 -2.50
C ALA A 115 7.18 15.25 -2.63
N ARG A 116 6.33 14.35 -3.15
CA ARG A 116 4.88 14.57 -3.26
C ARG A 116 4.12 14.24 -1.97
N GLY A 117 4.65 13.35 -1.13
CA GLY A 117 3.94 12.79 0.01
C GLY A 117 2.90 11.72 -0.34
N THR A 118 2.64 11.48 -1.63
CA THR A 118 1.66 10.51 -2.13
C THR A 118 2.15 9.85 -3.41
N GLU A 119 1.57 8.71 -3.75
CA GLU A 119 1.86 8.04 -5.01
C GLU A 119 0.63 7.77 -5.85
N ARG A 120 0.75 7.88 -7.17
CA ARG A 120 -0.32 7.57 -8.11
C ARG A 120 0.10 6.53 -9.13
N SER A 121 -0.85 5.72 -9.57
CA SER A 121 -0.73 4.83 -10.71
C SER A 121 -1.86 5.18 -11.68
N ILE A 122 -1.56 5.27 -12.97
CA ILE A 122 -2.56 5.49 -14.01
C ILE A 122 -2.43 4.31 -14.98
N ASP A 123 -3.55 3.66 -15.28
CA ASP A 123 -3.63 2.50 -16.16
C ASP A 123 -2.63 1.39 -15.81
N SER A 124 -2.42 1.17 -14.51
CA SER A 124 -1.46 0.20 -13.99
C SER A 124 -1.90 -0.35 -12.62
N PRO A 125 -1.86 -1.68 -12.42
CA PRO A 125 -1.13 -2.68 -13.22
C PRO A 125 -1.83 -3.13 -14.52
N SER A 126 -3.06 -2.68 -14.78
CA SER A 126 -3.78 -2.95 -16.01
C SER A 126 -4.50 -1.69 -16.52
N PRO A 127 -4.82 -1.63 -17.83
CA PRO A 127 -5.62 -0.52 -18.38
C PRO A 127 -6.93 -0.32 -17.61
N ALA A 128 -7.37 0.94 -17.49
CA ALA A 128 -8.53 1.38 -16.73
C ALA A 128 -8.41 1.24 -15.20
N VAL A 129 -7.25 0.86 -14.68
CA VAL A 129 -6.98 0.81 -13.24
C VAL A 129 -6.04 1.94 -12.87
N SER A 130 -6.61 2.97 -12.27
CA SER A 130 -5.84 4.04 -11.64
C SER A 130 -5.97 3.94 -10.13
N SER A 131 -4.91 4.33 -9.42
CA SER A 131 -4.93 4.36 -7.97
C SER A 131 -4.15 5.55 -7.41
N LEU A 132 -4.59 6.04 -6.25
CA LEU A 132 -3.91 7.04 -5.44
C LEU A 132 -3.61 6.45 -4.07
N ALA A 133 -2.34 6.30 -3.74
CA ALA A 133 -1.84 5.82 -2.46
C ALA A 133 -1.38 6.97 -1.57
N MET A 134 -1.91 7.01 -0.35
CA MET A 134 -1.58 7.98 0.68
C MET A 134 -0.96 7.26 1.90
N PRO A 135 0.35 7.47 2.17
CA PRO A 135 1.01 6.94 3.35
C PRO A 135 0.59 7.73 4.59
N LEU A 136 0.32 7.03 5.69
CA LEU A 136 0.07 7.62 7.00
C LEU A 136 1.26 7.29 7.90
N LEU A 137 1.96 8.34 8.31
CA LEU A 137 3.14 8.29 9.16
C LEU A 137 2.75 8.61 10.60
N ASP A 138 3.50 8.10 11.57
CA ASP A 138 3.47 8.60 12.95
C ASP A 138 4.35 9.85 13.12
N ASP A 139 4.39 10.39 14.34
CA ASP A 139 5.14 11.61 14.68
C ASP A 139 6.66 11.45 14.47
N ASP A 140 7.16 10.21 14.49
CA ASP A 140 8.57 9.87 14.22
C ASP A 140 8.86 9.67 12.72
N GLY A 141 7.85 9.87 11.85
CA GLY A 141 7.96 9.67 10.41
C GLY A 141 7.92 8.20 9.98
N THR A 142 7.55 7.28 10.87
CA THR A 142 7.45 5.85 10.57
C THR A 142 6.11 5.55 9.91
N LEU A 143 6.14 4.86 8.76
CA LEU A 143 4.94 4.45 8.06
C LEU A 143 4.12 3.45 8.90
N ARG A 144 2.89 3.83 9.27
CA ARG A 144 1.92 2.96 9.97
C ARG A 144 1.04 2.20 9.00
N LEU A 145 0.48 2.90 8.01
CA LEU A 145 -0.42 2.32 7.03
C LEU A 145 -0.39 3.09 5.71
N VAL A 146 -0.91 2.49 4.66
CA VAL A 146 -1.13 3.13 3.36
C VAL A 146 -2.61 3.00 3.01
N LEU A 147 -3.28 4.13 2.78
CA LEU A 147 -4.61 4.17 2.17
C LEU A 147 -4.45 4.16 0.65
N THR A 148 -5.31 3.44 -0.07
CA THR A 148 -5.28 3.46 -1.54
C THR A 148 -6.70 3.48 -2.06
N ALA A 149 -7.02 4.46 -2.91
CA ALA A 149 -8.26 4.58 -3.66
C ALA A 149 -8.01 4.33 -5.15
#